data_AF-A0A354EY13-F1
#
_entry.id   AF-A0A354EY13-F1
#
_cell.length_a   1.000
_cell.length_b   1.000
_cell.length_c   1.000
_cell.angle_alpha   90.00
_cell.angle_beta   90.00
_cell.angle_gamma   90.00
#
_symmetry.space_group_name_H-M   'P 1'
#
loop_
_entity.id
_entity.type
_entity.pdbx_description
1 polymer ?
#
loop_
_entity_poly.entity_id
_entity_poly.type
_entity_poly.pdbx_seq_one_letter_code
_entity_poly.pdbx_strand_id
1 'polypeptide(L)'
;MTALAIRAALSQRLPQYMIPTNVNIVERFPLTDTGKIDTKQLRVKPNQPLVFSFNFTKNPGPIDIVSEIWRDVLGVADISFDDNFFDLGGSSLLMARVHTLLLERLSTTIPLYRLYEYPTLDKLAQFFKTQSEASYFNEIDSRVKNRQKKTRENTYE
;
A
#
# COMPACT_ATOMS: atom_id res chain seq x y z
N MET A 1 -21.23 -7.92 15.75
CA MET A 1 -20.67 -6.68 15.16
C MET A 1 -19.35 -7.05 14.49
N THR A 2 -19.09 -6.56 13.28
CA THR A 2 -17.82 -6.83 12.56
C THR A 2 -16.76 -5.80 12.95
N ALA A 3 -15.47 -6.14 12.77
CA ALA A 3 -14.35 -5.22 13.02
C ALA A 3 -14.48 -3.90 12.25
N LEU A 4 -14.94 -3.96 11.00
CA LEU A 4 -15.18 -2.78 10.15
C LEU A 4 -16.26 -1.87 10.73
N ALA A 5 -17.37 -2.43 11.22
CA ALA A 5 -18.45 -1.66 11.82
C ALA A 5 -17.99 -0.93 13.09
N ILE A 6 -17.12 -1.56 13.90
CA ILE A 6 -16.53 -0.96 15.10
C ILE A 6 -15.66 0.24 14.70
N ARG A 7 -14.80 0.10 13.70
CA ARG A 7 -13.93 1.19 13.23
C ARG A 7 -14.74 2.34 12.64
N ALA A 8 -15.78 2.05 11.86
CA ALA A 8 -16.68 3.06 11.32
C ALA A 8 -17.37 3.87 12.44
N ALA A 9 -17.83 3.19 13.50
CA ALA A 9 -18.41 3.84 14.66
C ALA A 9 -17.39 4.69 15.45
N LEU A 10 -16.15 4.21 15.61
CA LEU A 10 -15.08 4.96 16.27
C LEU A 10 -14.68 6.21 15.48
N SER A 11 -14.68 6.13 14.14
CA SER A 11 -14.34 7.25 13.25
C SER A 11 -15.27 8.45 13.40
N GLN A 12 -16.51 8.23 13.84
CA GLN A 12 -17.47 9.31 14.07
C GLN A 12 -17.23 10.09 15.37
N ARG A 13 -16.43 9.53 16.30
CA ARG A 13 -16.26 10.08 17.66
C ARG A 13 -14.80 10.36 18.01
N LEU A 14 -13.86 9.80 17.27
CA LEU A 14 -12.43 9.90 17.55
C LEU A 14 -11.68 10.48 16.34
N PRO A 15 -10.63 11.28 16.58
CA PRO A 15 -9.66 11.64 15.54
C PRO A 15 -9.03 10.39 14.92
N GLN A 16 -8.64 10.48 13.64
CA GLN A 16 -8.13 9.36 12.86
C GLN A 16 -6.96 8.60 13.52
N TYR A 17 -6.08 9.31 14.22
CA TYR A 17 -4.91 8.75 14.89
C TYR A 17 -5.24 7.96 16.18
N MET A 18 -6.47 8.05 16.68
CA MET A 18 -6.96 7.28 17.83
C MET A 18 -7.75 6.03 17.42
N ILE A 19 -7.97 5.83 16.12
CA ILE A 19 -8.71 4.68 15.63
C ILE A 19 -7.76 3.48 15.59
N PRO A 20 -8.07 2.40 16.32
CA PRO A 20 -7.21 1.23 16.36
C PRO A 20 -7.20 0.54 15.00
N THR A 21 -6.00 0.17 14.63
CA THR A 21 -5.64 -0.39 13.34
C THR A 21 -6.06 -1.85 13.20
N ASN A 22 -6.02 -2.59 14.31
CA ASN A 22 -6.46 -3.98 14.40
C ASN A 22 -7.54 -4.08 15.48
N VAL A 23 -8.66 -4.72 15.13
CA VAL A 23 -9.75 -5.02 16.06
C VAL A 23 -9.95 -6.52 16.08
N ASN A 24 -9.48 -7.16 17.16
CA ASN A 24 -9.65 -8.59 17.38
C ASN A 24 -10.89 -8.83 18.23
N ILE A 25 -11.84 -9.60 17.70
CA ILE A 25 -13.01 -10.03 18.46
C ILE A 25 -12.63 -11.32 19.19
N VAL A 26 -12.66 -11.28 20.51
CA VAL A 26 -12.44 -12.45 21.36
C VAL A 26 -13.74 -12.77 22.10
N GLU A 27 -14.08 -14.05 22.20
CA GLU A 27 -15.28 -14.48 22.94
C GLU A 27 -15.13 -14.24 24.45
N ARG A 28 -13.91 -14.35 24.96
CA ARG A 28 -13.56 -14.11 26.36
C ARG A 28 -12.17 -13.51 26.47
N PHE A 29 -11.97 -12.60 27.42
CA PHE A 29 -10.64 -12.10 27.74
C PHE A 29 -9.80 -13.20 28.39
N PRO A 30 -8.61 -13.51 27.85
CA PRO A 30 -7.69 -14.44 28.50
C PRO A 30 -7.22 -13.82 29.81
N LEU A 31 -7.18 -14.65 30.85
CA LEU A 31 -6.74 -14.25 32.18
C LEU A 31 -5.50 -15.05 32.57
N THR A 32 -4.60 -14.43 33.32
CA THR A 32 -3.49 -15.09 34.01
C THR A 32 -4.03 -15.90 35.19
N ASP A 33 -3.19 -16.78 35.77
CA ASP A 33 -3.54 -17.54 36.99
C ASP A 33 -3.94 -16.65 38.17
N THR A 34 -3.50 -15.39 38.14
CA THR A 34 -3.84 -14.34 39.12
C THR A 34 -5.10 -13.55 38.78
N GLY A 35 -5.81 -13.91 37.72
CA GLY A 35 -7.06 -13.26 37.29
C GLY A 35 -6.89 -11.92 36.56
N LYS A 36 -5.66 -11.51 36.22
CA LYS A 36 -5.40 -10.31 35.41
C LYS A 36 -5.55 -10.63 33.93
N ILE A 37 -5.85 -9.64 33.10
CA ILE A 37 -5.88 -9.83 31.65
C ILE A 37 -4.49 -10.25 31.14
N ASP A 38 -4.41 -11.39 30.48
CA ASP A 38 -3.20 -11.85 29.82
C ASP A 38 -3.02 -11.12 28.48
N THR A 39 -2.36 -9.98 28.55
CA THR A 39 -2.03 -9.16 27.37
C THR A 39 -1.11 -9.86 26.39
N LYS A 40 -0.35 -10.90 26.79
CA LYS A 40 0.50 -11.65 25.86
C LYS A 40 -0.36 -12.54 24.96
N GLN A 41 -1.34 -13.22 25.53
CA GLN A 41 -2.29 -14.03 24.75
C GLN A 41 -3.14 -13.19 23.81
N LEU A 42 -3.52 -11.96 24.21
CA LEU A 42 -4.22 -11.02 23.32
C LEU A 42 -3.37 -10.50 22.15
N ARG A 43 -2.05 -10.57 22.25
CA ARG A 43 -1.11 -10.16 21.18
C ARG A 43 -0.86 -11.27 20.16
N VAL A 44 -1.26 -12.51 20.45
CA VAL A 44 -1.16 -13.63 19.50
C VAL A 44 -2.21 -13.39 18.43
N LYS A 45 -1.77 -13.02 17.21
CA LYS A 45 -2.66 -12.94 16.05
C LYS A 45 -3.31 -14.31 15.86
N PRO A 46 -4.64 -14.43 15.70
CA PRO A 46 -5.25 -15.71 15.36
C PRO A 46 -4.57 -16.22 14.09
N ASN A 47 -4.00 -17.42 14.15
CA ASN A 47 -3.41 -18.13 13.02
C ASN A 47 -4.38 -18.08 11.83
N GLN A 48 -4.10 -17.22 10.85
CA GLN A 48 -4.68 -17.40 9.54
C GLN A 48 -3.88 -18.53 8.87
N PRO A 49 -4.54 -19.61 8.43
CA PRO A 49 -3.85 -20.72 7.78
C PRO A 49 -3.14 -20.20 6.53
N LEU A 50 -1.84 -20.46 6.51
CA LEU A 50 -0.95 -20.39 5.36
C LEU A 50 -1.56 -21.18 4.21
N VAL A 51 -1.93 -20.53 3.11
CA VAL A 51 -1.71 -20.91 1.69
C VAL A 51 -2.29 -19.77 0.85
N PHE A 52 -1.50 -19.08 0.01
CA PHE A 52 -1.64 -19.07 -1.46
C PHE A 52 -0.51 -18.27 -2.13
N SER A 53 0.12 -18.94 -3.09
CA SER A 53 1.15 -18.41 -3.97
C SER A 53 0.61 -17.32 -4.90
N PHE A 54 1.10 -16.09 -4.77
CA PHE A 54 1.09 -15.18 -5.91
C PHE A 54 2.10 -15.68 -6.93
N ASN A 55 1.60 -16.08 -8.10
CA ASN A 55 2.45 -16.37 -9.25
C ASN A 55 3.13 -15.06 -9.67
N PHE A 56 4.38 -14.86 -9.24
CA PHE A 56 5.23 -13.82 -9.78
C PHE A 56 5.27 -13.98 -11.31
N THR A 57 4.71 -13.00 -12.02
CA THR A 57 4.92 -12.92 -13.46
C THR A 57 6.41 -12.72 -13.72
N LYS A 58 6.90 -13.31 -14.80
CA LYS A 58 8.32 -13.29 -15.23
C LYS A 58 8.91 -11.87 -15.39
N ASN A 59 8.09 -10.84 -15.28
CA ASN A 59 8.44 -9.43 -15.16
C ASN A 59 7.51 -8.80 -14.08
N PRO A 60 7.99 -8.52 -12.85
CA PRO A 60 7.16 -7.93 -11.81
C PRO A 60 6.83 -6.47 -12.16
N GLY A 61 5.55 -6.11 -12.11
CA GLY A 61 5.12 -4.73 -12.26
C GLY A 61 5.43 -3.89 -11.01
N PRO A 62 5.23 -2.56 -11.06
CA PRO A 62 5.46 -1.68 -9.91
C PRO A 62 4.71 -2.12 -8.65
N ILE A 63 3.49 -2.66 -8.80
CA ILE A 63 2.69 -3.10 -7.67
C ILE A 63 3.21 -4.38 -7.01
N ASP A 64 3.83 -5.28 -7.78
CA ASP A 64 4.41 -6.51 -7.24
C ASP A 64 5.61 -6.18 -6.34
N ILE A 65 6.41 -5.18 -6.74
CA ILE A 65 7.53 -4.65 -5.96
C ILE A 65 7.04 -4.00 -4.67
N VAL A 66 5.95 -3.22 -4.73
CA VAL A 66 5.34 -2.62 -3.54
C VAL A 66 4.86 -3.70 -2.58
N SER A 67 4.16 -4.71 -3.08
CA SER A 67 3.67 -5.84 -2.29
C SER A 67 4.82 -6.57 -1.60
N GLU A 68 5.91 -6.85 -2.32
CA GLU A 68 7.11 -7.47 -1.77
C GLU A 68 7.72 -6.66 -0.63
N ILE A 69 7.96 -5.37 -0.85
CA ILE A 69 8.52 -4.48 0.17
C ILE A 69 7.61 -4.42 1.40
N TRP A 70 6.29 -4.38 1.22
CA TRP A 70 5.35 -4.34 2.33
C TRP A 70 5.41 -5.62 3.16
N ARG A 71 5.47 -6.80 2.52
CA ARG A 71 5.62 -8.08 3.23
C ARG A 71 6.90 -8.10 4.07
N ASP A 72 8.02 -7.68 3.48
CA ASP A 72 9.32 -7.65 4.14
C ASP A 72 9.35 -6.69 5.34
N VAL A 73 8.76 -5.49 5.19
CA VAL A 73 8.78 -4.46 6.24
C VAL A 73 7.76 -4.76 7.34
N LEU A 74 6.59 -5.28 7.00
CA LEU A 74 5.53 -5.61 7.97
C LEU A 74 5.74 -6.99 8.62
N GLY A 75 6.59 -7.84 8.03
CA GLY A 75 6.77 -9.23 8.47
C GLY A 75 5.52 -10.08 8.30
N VAL A 76 4.73 -9.80 7.25
CA VAL A 76 3.51 -10.53 6.92
C VAL A 76 3.74 -11.44 5.72
N ALA A 77 3.16 -12.63 5.76
CA ALA A 77 3.32 -13.62 4.69
C ALA A 77 2.60 -13.20 3.41
N ASP A 78 1.41 -12.59 3.52
CA ASP A 78 0.56 -12.21 2.40
C ASP A 78 -0.14 -10.87 2.64
N ILE A 79 -0.48 -10.20 1.53
CA ILE A 79 -1.16 -8.90 1.49
C ILE A 79 -2.20 -8.97 0.37
N SER A 80 -3.46 -8.79 0.71
CA SER A 80 -4.57 -8.68 -0.24
C SER A 80 -4.54 -7.33 -0.96
N PHE A 81 -5.17 -7.25 -2.12
CA PHE A 81 -5.16 -6.03 -2.93
C PHE A 81 -5.85 -4.84 -2.22
N ASP A 82 -6.87 -5.13 -1.43
CA ASP A 82 -7.63 -4.14 -0.65
C ASP A 82 -7.07 -3.92 0.77
N ASP A 83 -6.03 -4.66 1.16
CA ASP A 83 -5.47 -4.55 2.51
C ASP A 83 -4.79 -3.20 2.69
N ASN A 84 -5.12 -2.57 3.82
CA ASN A 84 -4.54 -1.29 4.18
C ASN A 84 -3.23 -1.50 4.94
N PHE A 85 -2.17 -0.82 4.52
CA PHE A 85 -0.83 -0.86 5.11
C PHE A 85 -0.86 -0.68 6.62
N PHE A 86 -1.63 0.30 7.08
CA PHE A 86 -1.74 0.57 8.50
C PHE A 86 -2.42 -0.62 9.15
N ASP A 87 -3.58 -1.07 8.66
CA ASP A 87 -4.38 -2.20 9.21
C ASP A 87 -3.59 -3.50 9.41
N LEU A 88 -2.52 -3.69 8.62
CA LEU A 88 -1.60 -4.84 8.74
C LEU A 88 -0.56 -4.71 9.88
N GLY A 89 -0.50 -3.56 10.55
CA GLY A 89 0.48 -3.21 11.58
C GLY A 89 1.49 -2.15 11.14
N GLY A 90 1.23 -1.46 10.02
CA GLY A 90 2.06 -0.38 9.53
C GLY A 90 2.07 0.83 10.46
N SER A 91 3.19 1.55 10.48
CA SER A 91 3.38 2.79 11.22
C SER A 91 4.13 3.81 10.37
N SER A 92 4.21 5.07 10.83
CA SER A 92 4.92 6.14 10.12
C SER A 92 6.39 5.78 9.83
N LEU A 93 7.06 5.15 10.80
CA LEU A 93 8.46 4.74 10.66
C LEU A 93 8.60 3.62 9.63
N LEU A 94 7.68 2.65 9.64
CA LEU A 94 7.66 1.58 8.65
C LEU A 94 7.32 2.13 7.25
N MET A 95 6.41 3.11 7.14
CA MET A 95 6.08 3.76 5.88
C MET A 95 7.25 4.55 5.30
N ALA A 96 8.00 5.26 6.14
CA ALA A 96 9.22 5.93 5.71
C ALA A 96 10.26 4.92 5.19
N ARG A 97 10.41 3.77 5.85
CA ARG A 97 11.28 2.67 5.38
C ARG A 97 10.81 2.10 4.03
N VAL A 98 9.52 1.83 3.88
CA VAL A 98 8.92 1.40 2.60
C VAL A 98 9.25 2.41 1.50
N HIS A 99 9.06 3.69 1.75
CA HIS A 99 9.32 4.74 0.77
C HIS A 99 10.79 4.76 0.29
N THR A 100 11.75 4.64 1.21
CA THR A 100 13.17 4.55 0.84
C THR A 100 13.45 3.34 -0.05
N LEU A 101 12.92 2.16 0.31
CA LEU A 101 13.10 0.94 -0.48
C LEU A 101 12.44 1.04 -1.88
N LEU A 102 11.31 1.73 -1.97
CA LEU A 102 10.63 1.98 -3.25
C LEU A 102 11.47 2.88 -4.16
N LEU A 103 12.11 3.92 -3.62
CA LEU A 103 12.98 4.80 -4.40
C LEU A 103 14.21 4.07 -4.96
N GLU A 104 14.69 3.04 -4.25
CA GLU A 104 15.82 2.22 -4.71
C GLU A 104 15.43 1.22 -5.80
N ARG A 105 14.21 0.67 -5.73
CA ARG A 105 13.77 -0.42 -6.63
C ARG A 105 12.90 0.04 -7.80
N LEU A 106 12.24 1.18 -7.71
CA LEU A 106 11.39 1.72 -8.76
C LEU A 106 12.08 2.89 -9.47
N SER A 107 12.00 2.91 -10.78
CA SER A 107 12.41 4.07 -11.59
C SER A 107 11.41 5.23 -11.50
N THR A 108 10.24 5.01 -10.90
CA THR A 108 9.17 5.99 -10.75
C THR A 108 9.11 6.47 -9.31
N THR A 109 9.27 7.79 -9.12
CA THR A 109 9.21 8.41 -7.79
C THR A 109 7.77 8.51 -7.32
N ILE A 110 7.47 7.84 -6.20
CA ILE A 110 6.21 7.99 -5.48
C ILE A 110 6.46 8.96 -4.32
N PRO A 111 5.81 10.14 -4.28
CA PRO A 111 5.92 11.02 -3.14
C PRO A 111 5.40 10.35 -1.86
N LEU A 112 6.08 10.53 -0.73
CA LEU A 112 5.68 9.93 0.55
C LEU A 112 4.21 10.20 0.91
N TYR A 113 3.70 11.42 0.67
CA TYR A 113 2.30 11.74 0.98
C TYR A 113 1.29 10.88 0.21
N ARG A 114 1.65 10.39 -1.00
CA ARG A 114 0.78 9.49 -1.79
C ARG A 114 0.65 8.12 -1.15
N LEU A 115 1.68 7.64 -0.44
CA LEU A 115 1.59 6.38 0.31
C LEU A 115 0.61 6.48 1.48
N TYR A 116 0.47 7.67 2.08
CA TYR A 116 -0.53 7.95 3.11
C TYR A 116 -1.95 8.13 2.54
N GLU A 117 -2.07 8.76 1.37
CA GLU A 117 -3.36 8.97 0.69
C GLU A 117 -3.94 7.67 0.11
N TYR A 118 -3.04 6.80 -0.37
CA TYR A 118 -3.36 5.53 -1.00
C TYR A 118 -2.73 4.36 -0.21
N PRO A 119 -3.22 4.06 1.00
CA PRO A 119 -2.61 3.06 1.87
C PRO A 119 -2.98 1.61 1.49
N THR A 120 -3.48 1.35 0.28
CA THR A 120 -3.90 0.02 -0.20
C THR A 120 -3.24 -0.27 -1.53
N LEU A 121 -2.95 -1.55 -1.82
CA LEU A 121 -2.34 -1.93 -3.10
C LEU A 121 -3.23 -1.56 -4.30
N ASP A 122 -4.56 -1.68 -4.20
CA ASP A 122 -5.49 -1.30 -5.26
C ASP A 122 -5.34 0.18 -5.68
N LYS A 123 -5.44 1.09 -4.72
CA LYS A 123 -5.27 2.53 -4.98
C LYS A 123 -3.89 2.88 -5.52
N LEU A 124 -2.83 2.21 -5.06
CA LEU A 124 -1.49 2.41 -5.60
C LEU A 124 -1.38 1.89 -7.04
N ALA A 125 -2.01 0.76 -7.37
CA ALA A 125 -2.06 0.23 -8.73
C ALA A 125 -2.77 1.21 -9.68
N GLN A 126 -3.88 1.80 -9.24
CA GLN A 126 -4.59 2.84 -10.00
C GLN A 126 -3.73 4.10 -10.21
N PHE A 127 -2.96 4.49 -9.20
CA PHE A 127 -2.01 5.60 -9.30
C PHE A 127 -0.94 5.33 -10.36
N PHE A 128 -0.31 4.14 -10.35
CA PHE A 128 0.67 3.76 -11.37
C PHE A 128 0.08 3.70 -12.77
N LYS A 129 -1.15 3.20 -12.92
CA LYS A 129 -1.83 3.16 -14.21
C LYS A 129 -2.06 4.57 -14.78
N THR A 130 -2.54 5.48 -13.94
CA THR A 130 -2.73 6.89 -14.31
C THR A 130 -1.41 7.57 -14.68
N GLN A 131 -0.34 7.29 -13.96
CA GLN A 131 0.98 7.87 -14.22
C GLN A 131 1.61 7.33 -15.51
N SER A 132 1.42 6.05 -15.80
CA SER A 132 1.85 5.43 -17.06
C SER A 132 1.12 6.05 -18.26
N GLU A 133 -0.20 6.26 -18.16
CA GLU A 133 -1.00 6.90 -19.21
C GLU A 133 -0.57 8.36 -19.43
N ALA A 134 -0.38 9.15 -18.36
CA ALA A 134 0.07 10.54 -18.45
C ALA A 134 1.48 10.68 -19.08
N SER A 135 2.41 9.77 -18.76
CA SER A 135 3.73 9.74 -19.40
C SER A 135 3.65 9.39 -20.89
N TYR A 136 2.77 8.45 -21.27
CA TYR A 136 2.57 8.07 -22.67
C TYR A 136 1.99 9.21 -23.52
N PHE A 137 0.97 9.92 -23.02
CA PHE A 137 0.38 11.06 -23.73
C PHE A 137 1.37 12.22 -23.90
N ASN A 138 2.16 12.55 -22.86
CA ASN A 138 3.20 13.58 -22.95
C ASN A 138 4.30 13.24 -23.96
N GLU A 139 4.66 11.95 -24.07
CA GLU A 139 5.65 11.52 -25.05
C GLU A 139 5.12 11.64 -26.49
N ILE A 140 3.86 11.30 -26.74
CA ILE A 140 3.22 11.49 -28.05
C ILE A 140 3.15 12.97 -28.43
N ASP A 141 2.70 13.84 -27.53
CA ASP A 141 2.61 15.28 -27.80
C ASP A 141 3.97 15.91 -28.12
N SER A 142 5.03 15.46 -27.45
CA SER A 142 6.40 15.91 -27.76
C SER A 142 6.89 15.45 -29.13
N ARG A 143 6.55 14.22 -29.56
CA ARG A 143 6.87 13.68 -30.88
C ARG A 143 6.06 14.36 -32.00
N VAL A 144 4.80 14.69 -31.75
CA VAL A 144 3.94 15.44 -32.71
C VAL A 144 4.45 16.86 -32.90
N LYS A 145 4.83 17.56 -31.81
CA LYS A 145 5.42 18.92 -31.89
C LYS A 145 6.77 18.94 -32.60
N ASN A 146 7.62 17.93 -32.42
CA ASN A 146 8.90 17.84 -33.12
C ASN A 146 8.77 17.54 -34.63
N ARG A 147 7.74 16.79 -35.06
CA ARG A 147 7.46 16.59 -36.50
C ARG A 147 7.01 17.88 -37.20
N GLN A 148 6.27 18.75 -36.52
CA GLN A 148 5.81 20.02 -37.11
C GLN A 148 6.93 21.05 -37.26
N LYS A 149 7.95 21.01 -36.39
CA LYS A 149 9.12 21.91 -36.51
C LYS A 149 10.01 21.56 -37.70
N LYS A 150 10.22 20.27 -37.97
CA LYS A 150 11.05 19.78 -39.09
C LYS A 150 10.47 20.05 -40.49
N THR A 151 9.18 20.34 -40.60
CA THR A 151 8.53 20.65 -41.91
C THR A 151 8.67 22.14 -42.30
N ARG A 152 9.01 23.04 -41.37
CA ARG A 152 9.17 24.47 -41.65
C ARG A 152 10.61 24.92 -41.95
N GLU A 153 11.60 24.05 -41.76
CA GLU A 153 13.02 24.34 -42.04
C GLU A 153 13.48 23.91 -43.44
N ASN A 154 12.63 23.25 -44.24
CA ASN A 154 13.00 22.68 -45.54
C ASN A 154 12.46 23.46 -46.75
N THR A 155 12.22 24.77 -46.63
CA THR A 155 11.65 25.62 -47.72
C THR A 155 12.56 26.76 -48.17
N TYR A 156 13.86 26.74 -47.82
CA TYR A 156 14.82 27.68 -48.39
C TYR A 156 16.13 26.98 -48.75
N GLU A 157 16.08 26.14 -49.79
CA GLU A 157 17.17 25.97 -50.75
C GLU A 157 16.60 26.05 -52.17
#